data_AF-A0A5C7ZG81-F1
#
_entry.id   AF-A0A5C7ZG81-F1
#
_cell.length_a   1.000
_cell.length_b   1.000
_cell.length_c   1.000
_cell.angle_alpha   90.00
_cell.angle_beta   90.00
_cell.angle_gamma   90.00
#
_symmetry.space_group_name_H-M   'P 1'
#
loop_
_entity.id
_entity.type
_entity.pdbx_description
1 polymer ?
#
loop_
_entity_poly.entity_id
_entity_poly.type
_entity_poly.pdbx_seq_one_letter_code
_entity_poly.pdbx_strand_id
1 'polypeptide(L)'
;MPAWLAALLTRKMLICIFTGFSSGLPLYLLLNLLPAWLRSEGVDLKTIGFFALIQFPYTWKFLWSPLLDRYSLPGFGRRRGWMLLTQFALLFAIGALGGLDPKTNIWPILWLAALLALLSATQDIAVDAFRREILKDEELGLGNAVHVNACRIAGLIPGSLSLILADRLPWNQVFWITGAFMIPGMVMAWLVSDPAVRGAPKTLRQAVTEPFQEFMGRQGWQGAAMVLGFI
;
A
#
# COMPACT_ATOMS: atom_id res chain seq x y z
N MET A 1 32.80 -6.97 6.68
CA MET A 1 31.71 -6.21 6.00
C MET A 1 31.68 -4.81 6.60
N PRO A 2 31.57 -3.73 5.81
CA PRO A 2 31.51 -2.37 6.34
C PRO A 2 30.22 -2.15 7.16
N ALA A 3 30.31 -1.32 8.20
CA ALA A 3 29.26 -1.17 9.22
C ALA A 3 27.89 -0.72 8.64
N TRP A 4 27.90 0.07 7.57
CA TRP A 4 26.68 0.52 6.89
C TRP A 4 25.96 -0.63 6.13
N LEU A 5 26.69 -1.62 5.60
CA LEU A 5 26.08 -2.81 4.98
C LEU A 5 25.50 -3.75 6.03
N ALA A 6 26.15 -3.87 7.20
CA ALA A 6 25.64 -4.68 8.30
C ALA A 6 24.30 -4.13 8.84
N ALA A 7 24.12 -2.80 8.86
CA ALA A 7 22.86 -2.17 9.24
C ALA A 7 21.70 -2.47 8.25
N LEU A 8 22.02 -2.62 6.97
CA LEU A 8 21.05 -2.96 5.91
C LEU A 8 20.63 -4.44 5.93
N LEU A 9 21.52 -5.34 6.37
CA LEU A 9 21.30 -6.79 6.36
C LEU A 9 20.66 -7.31 7.66
N THR A 10 19.75 -6.53 8.24
CA THR A 10 18.99 -6.95 9.43
C THR A 10 17.63 -7.51 9.05
N ARG A 11 17.09 -8.40 9.89
CA ARG A 11 15.73 -8.96 9.70
C ARG A 11 14.68 -7.85 9.55
N LYS A 12 14.82 -6.75 10.30
CA LYS A 12 13.89 -5.62 10.24
C LYS A 12 13.93 -4.90 8.89
N MET A 13 15.12 -4.65 8.35
CA MET A 13 15.28 -4.01 7.04
C MET A 13 14.77 -4.91 5.91
N LEU A 14 14.99 -6.23 5.99
CA LEU A 14 14.39 -7.19 5.07
C LEU A 14 12.85 -7.11 5.10
N ILE A 15 12.24 -7.01 6.28
CA ILE A 15 10.79 -6.82 6.41
C ILE A 15 10.36 -5.48 5.77
N CYS A 16 11.13 -4.40 5.93
CA CYS A 16 10.86 -3.12 5.26
C CYS A 16 10.94 -3.23 3.72
N ILE A 17 11.84 -4.06 3.18
CA ILE A 17 11.93 -4.31 1.74
C ILE A 17 10.67 -5.02 1.25
N PHE A 18 10.28 -6.14 1.87
CA PHE A 18 9.10 -6.89 1.42
C PHE A 18 7.80 -6.11 1.58
N THR A 19 7.65 -5.37 2.68
CA THR A 19 6.48 -4.51 2.88
C THR A 19 6.46 -3.32 1.93
N GLY A 20 7.62 -2.69 1.66
CA GLY A 20 7.74 -1.61 0.66
C GLY A 20 7.41 -2.09 -0.73
N PHE A 21 7.93 -3.24 -1.11
CA PHE A 21 7.64 -3.85 -2.40
C PHE A 21 6.15 -4.18 -2.56
N SER A 22 5.53 -4.83 -1.57
CA SER A 22 4.11 -5.17 -1.59
C SER A 22 3.18 -3.96 -1.57
N SER A 23 3.59 -2.85 -0.95
CA SER A 23 2.87 -1.57 -0.95
C SER A 23 3.00 -0.84 -2.29
N GLY A 24 4.18 -0.88 -2.91
CA GLY A 24 4.41 -0.23 -4.19
C GLY A 24 3.69 -0.89 -5.37
N LEU A 25 3.56 -2.23 -5.36
CA LEU A 25 2.97 -2.97 -6.48
C LEU A 25 1.56 -2.47 -6.88
N PRO A 26 0.55 -2.41 -5.98
CA PRO A 26 -0.77 -1.92 -6.34
C PRO A 26 -0.78 -0.44 -6.73
N LEU A 27 0.02 0.38 -6.06
CA LEU A 27 0.12 1.81 -6.36
C LEU A 27 0.62 2.04 -7.80
N TYR A 28 1.72 1.40 -8.18
CA TYR A 28 2.27 1.53 -9.52
C TYR A 28 1.45 0.80 -10.59
N LEU A 29 0.66 -0.20 -10.21
CA LEU A 29 -0.33 -0.80 -11.10
C LEU A 29 -1.39 0.23 -11.49
N LEU A 30 -1.94 0.97 -10.52
CA LEU A 30 -2.93 2.01 -10.79
C LEU A 30 -2.34 3.20 -11.56
N LEU A 31 -1.10 3.58 -11.27
CA LEU A 31 -0.44 4.73 -11.90
C LEU A 31 0.08 4.45 -13.31
N ASN A 32 0.60 3.24 -13.56
CA ASN A 32 1.30 2.92 -14.81
C ASN A 32 0.55 1.86 -15.64
N LEU A 33 0.32 0.68 -15.06
CA LEU A 33 -0.18 -0.47 -15.82
C LEU A 33 -1.64 -0.28 -16.27
N LEU A 34 -2.52 0.18 -15.38
CA LEU A 34 -3.93 0.35 -15.67
C LEU A 34 -4.16 1.39 -16.80
N PRO A 35 -3.58 2.62 -16.74
CA PRO A 35 -3.69 3.57 -17.84
C PRO A 35 -3.11 3.04 -19.16
N ALA A 36 -1.96 2.35 -19.10
CA ALA A 36 -1.32 1.78 -20.28
C ALA A 36 -2.18 0.68 -20.93
N TRP A 37 -2.77 -0.21 -20.12
CA TRP A 37 -3.68 -1.25 -20.57
C TRP A 37 -4.96 -0.68 -21.20
N LEU A 38 -5.61 0.28 -20.54
CA LEU A 38 -6.79 0.94 -21.10
C LEU A 38 -6.44 1.63 -22.42
N ARG A 39 -5.27 2.28 -22.51
CA ARG A 39 -4.81 2.94 -23.72
C ARG A 39 -4.53 1.96 -24.86
N SER A 40 -3.89 0.83 -24.59
CA SER A 40 -3.61 -0.19 -25.61
C SER A 40 -4.89 -0.83 -26.15
N GLU A 41 -5.93 -0.94 -25.33
CA GLU A 41 -7.25 -1.43 -25.74
C GLU A 41 -8.11 -0.36 -26.43
N GLY A 42 -7.55 0.83 -26.68
CA GLY A 42 -8.20 1.90 -27.46
C GLY A 42 -9.14 2.79 -26.66
N VAL A 43 -9.11 2.75 -25.32
CA VAL A 43 -9.85 3.70 -24.49
C VAL A 43 -9.28 5.11 -24.67
N ASP A 44 -10.17 6.10 -24.74
CA ASP A 44 -9.78 7.48 -24.95
C ASP A 44 -9.08 8.09 -23.72
N LEU A 45 -8.21 9.07 -23.96
CA LEU A 45 -7.41 9.72 -22.92
C LEU A 45 -8.25 10.47 -21.88
N LYS A 46 -9.44 10.96 -22.25
CA LYS A 46 -10.32 11.69 -21.32
C LYS A 46 -10.91 10.71 -20.30
N THR A 47 -11.38 9.56 -20.76
CA THR A 47 -11.83 8.46 -19.89
C THR A 47 -10.71 7.97 -18.98
N ILE A 48 -9.49 7.75 -19.51
CA ILE A 48 -8.32 7.40 -18.70
C ILE A 48 -8.00 8.49 -17.67
N GLY A 49 -8.14 9.77 -18.04
CA GLY A 49 -7.98 10.89 -17.11
C GLY A 49 -8.95 10.83 -15.92
N PHE A 50 -10.18 10.36 -16.11
CA PHE A 50 -11.13 10.15 -15.00
C PHE A 50 -10.68 9.06 -14.02
N PHE A 51 -9.90 8.08 -14.47
CA PHE A 51 -9.33 7.06 -13.57
C PHE A 51 -8.32 7.66 -12.57
N ALA A 52 -7.79 8.86 -12.79
CA ALA A 52 -6.97 9.53 -11.79
C ALA A 52 -7.72 9.79 -10.47
N LEU A 53 -9.05 9.89 -10.51
CA LEU A 53 -9.89 10.07 -9.32
C LEU A 53 -9.87 8.83 -8.41
N ILE A 54 -9.56 7.64 -8.93
CA ILE A 54 -9.43 6.43 -8.12
C ILE A 54 -8.30 6.55 -7.08
N GLN A 55 -7.40 7.53 -7.22
CA GLN A 55 -6.33 7.76 -6.25
C GLN A 55 -6.78 8.47 -4.96
N PHE A 56 -8.00 9.01 -4.89
CA PHE A 56 -8.52 9.68 -3.69
C PHE A 56 -8.34 8.88 -2.38
N PRO A 57 -8.53 7.55 -2.35
CA PRO A 57 -8.34 6.77 -1.14
C PRO A 57 -6.93 6.88 -0.56
N TYR A 58 -5.88 7.04 -1.38
CA TYR A 58 -4.52 7.23 -0.86
C TYR A 58 -4.39 8.54 -0.08
N THR A 59 -5.06 9.60 -0.53
CA THR A 59 -5.06 10.91 0.13
C THR A 59 -5.90 10.90 1.41
N TRP A 60 -7.04 10.20 1.42
CA TRP A 60 -7.97 10.20 2.54
C TRP A 60 -7.78 9.03 3.51
N LYS A 61 -6.73 8.21 3.33
CA LYS A 61 -6.46 7.03 4.16
C LYS A 61 -6.38 7.31 5.66
N PHE A 62 -6.04 8.54 6.05
CA PHE A 62 -6.05 8.98 7.45
C PHE A 62 -7.44 8.94 8.11
N LEU A 63 -8.52 8.98 7.32
CA LEU A 63 -9.88 9.03 7.86
C LEU A 63 -10.32 7.69 8.46
N TRP A 64 -9.86 6.57 7.89
CA TRP A 64 -10.19 5.23 8.38
C TRP A 64 -9.01 4.50 9.04
N SER A 65 -7.80 5.06 9.04
CA SER A 65 -6.68 4.47 9.79
C SER A 65 -6.96 4.21 11.27
N PRO A 66 -7.73 5.05 12.02
CA PRO A 66 -8.05 4.78 13.42
C PRO A 66 -8.94 3.54 13.61
N LEU A 67 -9.73 3.19 12.58
CA LEU A 67 -10.56 1.99 12.59
C LEU A 67 -9.68 0.75 12.48
N LEU A 68 -8.67 0.76 11.61
CA LEU A 68 -7.70 -0.33 11.48
C LEU A 68 -6.87 -0.53 12.75
N ASP A 69 -6.54 0.56 13.45
CA ASP A 69 -5.82 0.49 14.72
C ASP A 69 -6.65 -0.17 15.84
N ARG A 70 -7.98 -0.06 15.76
CA ARG A 70 -8.90 -0.60 16.76
C ARG A 70 -9.29 -2.05 16.47
N TYR A 71 -9.67 -2.36 15.24
CA TYR A 71 -10.16 -3.68 14.89
C TYR A 71 -9.01 -4.63 14.61
N SER A 72 -9.05 -5.80 15.24
CA SER A 72 -8.13 -6.91 14.95
C SER A 72 -8.94 -8.05 14.34
N LEU A 73 -8.35 -8.73 13.35
CA LEU A 73 -8.95 -9.91 12.75
C LEU A 73 -8.81 -11.10 13.72
N PRO A 74 -9.88 -11.88 13.97
CA PRO A 74 -9.82 -13.01 14.90
C PRO A 74 -8.81 -14.06 14.40
N GLY A 75 -7.93 -14.51 15.30
CA GLY A 75 -6.96 -15.58 15.03
C GLY A 75 -5.63 -15.15 14.39
N PHE A 76 -5.53 -13.92 13.87
CA PHE A 76 -4.28 -13.34 13.39
C PHE A 76 -3.94 -12.11 14.22
N GLY A 77 -2.65 -11.83 14.42
CA GLY A 77 -2.23 -10.59 15.09
C GLY A 77 -2.89 -9.36 14.45
N ARG A 78 -3.13 -8.30 15.22
CA ARG A 78 -3.77 -7.06 14.77
C ARG A 78 -3.18 -6.55 13.45
N ARG A 79 -1.85 -6.43 13.33
CA ARG A 79 -1.23 -5.85 12.12
C ARG A 79 -1.06 -6.88 11.03
N ARG A 80 -0.57 -8.06 11.37
CA ARG A 80 -0.42 -9.20 10.47
C ARG A 80 -1.73 -9.57 9.76
N GLY A 81 -2.84 -9.62 10.49
CA GLY A 81 -4.15 -9.98 9.95
C GLY A 81 -4.58 -9.02 8.83
N TRP A 82 -4.47 -7.70 9.07
CA TRP A 82 -4.81 -6.70 8.07
C TRP A 82 -3.91 -6.78 6.85
N MET A 83 -2.58 -6.90 7.04
CA MET A 83 -1.64 -7.04 5.92
C MET A 83 -1.99 -8.24 5.04
N LEU A 84 -2.21 -9.42 5.64
CA LEU A 84 -2.55 -10.63 4.89
C LEU A 84 -3.90 -10.49 4.17
N LEU A 85 -4.94 -10.00 4.86
CA LEU A 85 -6.26 -9.82 4.27
C LEU A 85 -6.21 -8.89 3.06
N THR A 86 -5.55 -7.74 3.19
CA THR A 86 -5.44 -6.78 2.09
C THR A 86 -4.60 -7.34 0.95
N GLN A 87 -3.48 -8.02 1.23
CA GLN A 87 -2.64 -8.60 0.18
C GLN A 87 -3.37 -9.69 -0.61
N PHE A 88 -4.12 -10.56 0.06
CA PHE A 88 -4.98 -11.56 -0.59
C PHE A 88 -6.04 -10.88 -1.46
N ALA A 89 -6.77 -9.91 -0.90
CA ALA A 89 -7.81 -9.19 -1.62
C ALA A 89 -7.25 -8.45 -2.85
N LEU A 90 -6.07 -7.84 -2.72
CA LEU A 90 -5.37 -7.17 -3.82
C LEU A 90 -4.93 -8.15 -4.91
N LEU A 91 -4.39 -9.31 -4.55
CA LEU A 91 -4.00 -10.33 -5.54
C LEU A 91 -5.20 -10.72 -6.42
N PHE A 92 -6.35 -11.01 -5.80
CA PHE A 92 -7.56 -11.37 -6.53
C PHE A 92 -8.16 -10.19 -7.30
N ALA A 93 -8.17 -8.99 -6.73
CA ALA A 93 -8.67 -7.79 -7.42
C ALA A 93 -7.82 -7.46 -8.67
N ILE A 94 -6.50 -7.59 -8.56
CA ILE A 94 -5.57 -7.43 -9.68
C ILE A 94 -5.84 -8.50 -10.75
N GLY A 95 -5.91 -9.78 -10.37
CA GLY A 95 -6.18 -10.86 -11.31
C GLY A 95 -7.53 -10.71 -12.02
N ALA A 96 -8.56 -10.28 -11.29
CA ALA A 96 -9.91 -10.05 -11.83
C ALA A 96 -9.96 -8.94 -12.88
N LEU A 97 -9.11 -7.90 -12.79
CA LEU A 97 -9.03 -6.85 -13.83
C LEU A 97 -8.70 -7.43 -15.20
N GLY A 98 -7.79 -8.40 -15.26
CA GLY A 98 -7.38 -9.00 -16.53
C GLY A 98 -8.44 -9.85 -17.21
N GLY A 99 -9.50 -10.25 -16.50
CA GLY A 99 -10.64 -10.97 -17.07
C GLY A 99 -11.72 -10.07 -17.68
N LEU A 100 -11.58 -8.74 -17.59
CA LEU A 100 -12.55 -7.77 -18.09
C LEU A 100 -12.09 -7.19 -19.43
N ASP A 101 -13.03 -6.91 -20.32
CA ASP A 101 -12.76 -6.19 -21.57
C ASP A 101 -12.99 -4.67 -21.36
N PRO A 102 -11.96 -3.82 -21.54
CA PRO A 102 -12.09 -2.36 -21.40
C PRO A 102 -13.17 -1.70 -22.25
N LYS A 103 -13.51 -2.28 -23.41
CA LYS A 103 -14.49 -1.71 -24.33
C LYS A 103 -15.92 -1.91 -23.85
N THR A 104 -16.20 -3.03 -23.20
CA THR A 104 -17.56 -3.38 -22.73
C THR A 104 -17.75 -3.18 -21.23
N ASN A 105 -16.68 -3.24 -20.44
CA ASN A 105 -16.73 -3.31 -18.98
C ASN A 105 -16.04 -2.14 -18.27
N ILE A 106 -16.02 -0.96 -18.88
CA ILE A 106 -15.33 0.22 -18.30
C ILE A 106 -15.80 0.58 -16.88
N TRP A 107 -17.11 0.47 -16.61
CA TRP A 107 -17.68 0.74 -15.28
C TRP A 107 -17.28 -0.31 -14.22
N PRO A 108 -17.40 -1.63 -14.48
CA PRO A 108 -16.80 -2.65 -13.62
C PRO A 108 -15.31 -2.43 -13.35
N ILE A 109 -14.53 -2.07 -14.38
CA ILE A 109 -13.09 -1.79 -14.23
C ILE A 109 -12.86 -0.59 -13.32
N LEU A 110 -13.66 0.48 -13.45
CA LEU A 110 -13.60 1.66 -12.58
C LEU A 110 -13.85 1.28 -11.12
N TRP A 111 -14.92 0.53 -10.84
CA TRP A 111 -15.25 0.11 -9.48
C TRP A 111 -14.22 -0.85 -8.89
N LEU A 112 -13.69 -1.76 -9.69
CA LEU A 112 -12.66 -2.70 -9.26
C LEU A 112 -11.33 -1.99 -8.99
N ALA A 113 -10.96 -1.01 -9.82
CA ALA A 113 -9.80 -0.16 -9.60
C ALA A 113 -9.97 0.73 -8.35
N ALA A 114 -11.17 1.28 -8.12
CA ALA A 114 -11.49 2.01 -6.89
C ALA A 114 -11.37 1.13 -5.64
N LEU A 115 -11.88 -0.11 -5.71
CA LEU A 115 -11.71 -1.11 -4.65
C LEU A 115 -10.23 -1.44 -4.42
N LEU A 116 -9.46 -1.62 -5.50
CA LEU A 116 -8.02 -1.89 -5.44
C LEU A 116 -7.28 -0.74 -4.76
N ALA A 117 -7.58 0.52 -5.10
CA ALA A 117 -7.00 1.69 -4.44
C ALA A 117 -7.35 1.75 -2.96
N LEU A 118 -8.60 1.46 -2.59
CA LEU A 118 -9.03 1.40 -1.20
C LEU A 118 -8.30 0.30 -0.42
N LEU A 119 -8.20 -0.90 -0.99
CA LEU A 119 -7.47 -2.04 -0.40
C LEU A 119 -5.98 -1.73 -0.26
N SER A 120 -5.37 -1.09 -1.27
CA SER A 120 -3.96 -0.69 -1.21
C SER A 120 -3.71 0.39 -0.17
N ALA A 121 -4.55 1.41 -0.09
CA ALA A 121 -4.44 2.43 0.94
C ALA A 121 -4.61 1.83 2.35
N THR A 122 -5.50 0.84 2.49
CA THR A 122 -5.69 0.07 3.72
C THR A 122 -4.45 -0.76 4.08
N GLN A 123 -3.84 -1.41 3.09
CA GLN A 123 -2.58 -2.13 3.26
C GLN A 123 -1.45 -1.19 3.72
N ASP A 124 -1.34 -0.01 3.11
CA ASP A 124 -0.31 0.97 3.47
C ASP A 124 -0.43 1.39 4.93
N ILE A 125 -1.64 1.64 5.43
CA ILE A 125 -1.86 1.96 6.85
C ILE A 125 -1.33 0.83 7.75
N ALA A 126 -1.68 -0.43 7.42
CA ALA A 126 -1.25 -1.58 8.21
C ALA A 126 0.28 -1.75 8.18
N VAL A 127 0.90 -1.58 7.01
CA VAL A 127 2.34 -1.66 6.80
C VAL A 127 3.09 -0.53 7.49
N ASP A 128 2.61 0.71 7.39
CA ASP A 128 3.22 1.89 8.02
C ASP A 128 3.19 1.76 9.55
N ALA A 129 2.05 1.34 10.11
CA ALA A 129 1.93 1.08 11.54
C ALA A 129 2.83 -0.08 11.99
N PHE A 130 2.86 -1.18 11.23
CA PHE A 130 3.74 -2.31 11.50
C PHE A 130 5.22 -1.91 11.49
N ARG A 131 5.64 -1.11 10.51
CA ARG A 131 7.01 -0.58 10.41
C ARG A 131 7.36 0.29 11.62
N ARG A 132 6.42 1.12 12.08
CA ARG A 132 6.63 1.93 13.28
C ARG A 132 6.80 1.06 14.53
N GLU A 133 6.03 -0.01 14.66
CA GLU A 133 6.06 -0.89 15.83
C GLU A 133 7.34 -1.76 15.91
N ILE A 134 7.98 -2.10 14.78
CA ILE A 134 9.20 -2.95 14.76
C ILE A 134 10.53 -2.17 14.85
N LEU A 135 10.59 -0.93 14.37
CA LEU A 135 11.82 -0.13 14.27
C LEU A 135 12.02 0.76 15.50
N LYS A 136 13.24 0.83 16.02
CA LYS A 136 13.61 1.87 17.00
C LYS A 136 13.62 3.25 16.34
N ASP A 137 13.57 4.32 17.13
CA ASP A 137 13.55 5.69 16.61
C ASP A 137 14.80 6.01 15.75
N GLU A 138 15.96 5.47 16.13
CA GLU A 138 17.21 5.59 15.36
C GLU A 138 17.16 4.84 14.02
N GLU A 139 16.39 3.75 13.95
CA GLU A 139 16.29 2.88 12.76
C GLU A 139 15.24 3.38 11.75
N LEU A 140 14.37 4.31 12.17
CA LEU A 140 13.24 4.81 11.37
C LEU A 140 13.66 5.44 10.05
N GLY A 141 14.67 6.31 10.09
CA GLY A 141 15.15 7.02 8.90
C GLY A 141 15.63 6.03 7.83
N LEU A 142 16.45 5.06 8.25
CA LEU A 142 16.94 3.99 7.37
C LEU A 142 15.81 3.10 6.87
N GLY A 143 14.92 2.65 7.76
CA GLY A 143 13.80 1.79 7.40
C GLY A 143 12.82 2.43 6.42
N ASN A 144 12.54 3.74 6.58
CA ASN A 144 11.74 4.51 5.62
C ASN A 144 12.44 4.62 4.26
N ALA A 145 13.74 4.92 4.24
CA ALA A 145 14.50 5.00 3.00
C ALA A 145 14.52 3.66 2.25
N VAL A 146 14.77 2.55 2.96
CA VAL A 146 14.74 1.20 2.39
C VAL A 146 13.35 0.86 1.85
N HIS A 147 12.30 1.14 2.63
CA HIS A 147 10.92 0.90 2.22
C HIS A 147 10.53 1.66 0.96
N VAL A 148 10.83 2.97 0.88
CA VAL A 148 10.51 3.80 -0.29
C VAL A 148 11.27 3.32 -1.53
N ASN A 149 12.54 2.94 -1.39
CA ASN A 149 13.30 2.37 -2.51
C ASN A 149 12.71 1.04 -2.99
N ALA A 150 12.33 0.15 -2.06
CA ALA A 150 11.68 -1.10 -2.41
C ALA A 150 10.32 -0.88 -3.11
N CYS A 151 9.55 0.13 -2.67
CA CYS A 151 8.31 0.56 -3.32
C CYS A 151 8.57 1.01 -4.77
N ARG A 152 9.58 1.85 -5.01
CA ARG A 152 9.97 2.28 -6.37
C ARG A 152 10.40 1.11 -7.25
N ILE A 153 11.18 0.17 -6.70
CA ILE A 153 11.61 -1.03 -7.41
C ILE A 153 10.40 -1.90 -7.79
N ALA A 154 9.41 -2.02 -6.92
CA ALA A 154 8.17 -2.72 -7.26
C ALA A 154 7.46 -2.12 -8.48
N GLY A 155 7.57 -0.80 -8.68
CA GLY A 155 7.02 -0.12 -9.85
C GLY A 155 7.55 -0.61 -11.19
N LEU A 156 8.73 -1.24 -11.24
CA LEU A 156 9.28 -1.85 -12.45
C LEU A 156 8.43 -3.04 -12.94
N ILE A 157 7.70 -3.71 -12.05
CA ILE A 157 6.87 -4.85 -12.44
C ILE A 157 5.64 -4.38 -13.21
N PRO A 158 4.74 -3.51 -12.67
CA PRO A 158 3.62 -2.99 -13.45
C PRO A 158 4.06 -2.06 -14.58
N GLY A 159 5.13 -1.27 -14.38
CA GLY A 159 5.58 -0.26 -15.34
C GLY A 159 6.48 -0.76 -16.46
N SER A 160 7.06 -1.96 -16.36
CA SER A 160 7.96 -2.49 -17.39
C SER A 160 7.70 -3.96 -17.70
N LEU A 161 7.85 -4.85 -16.71
CA LEU A 161 7.70 -6.30 -16.94
C LEU A 161 6.31 -6.64 -17.51
N SER A 162 5.27 -6.04 -16.94
CA SER A 162 3.87 -6.32 -17.34
C SER A 162 3.59 -5.86 -18.76
N LEU A 163 4.12 -4.70 -19.17
CA LEU A 163 3.97 -4.20 -20.53
C LEU A 163 4.72 -5.06 -21.56
N ILE A 164 5.94 -5.50 -21.21
CA ILE A 164 6.72 -6.43 -22.06
C ILE A 164 6.02 -7.79 -22.20
N LEU A 165 5.33 -8.25 -21.15
CA LEU A 165 4.54 -9.47 -21.20
C LEU A 165 3.26 -9.29 -22.01
N ALA A 166 2.64 -8.10 -21.98
CA ALA A 166 1.43 -7.80 -22.76
C ALA A 166 1.65 -7.89 -24.28
N ASP A 167 2.87 -7.67 -24.76
CA ASP A 167 3.21 -7.86 -26.17
C ASP A 167 3.19 -9.35 -26.60
N ARG A 168 3.23 -10.29 -25.64
CA ARG A 168 3.34 -11.74 -25.90
C ARG A 168 2.23 -12.59 -25.30
N LEU A 169 1.54 -12.09 -24.28
CA LEU A 169 0.54 -12.81 -23.51
C LEU A 169 -0.76 -12.02 -23.43
N PRO A 170 -1.92 -12.68 -23.32
CA PRO A 170 -3.18 -12.00 -23.10
C PRO A 170 -3.18 -11.28 -21.75
N TRP A 171 -3.84 -10.12 -21.70
CA TRP A 171 -3.93 -9.27 -20.49
C TRP A 171 -4.36 -10.02 -19.24
N ASN A 172 -5.29 -10.97 -19.34
CA ASN A 172 -5.67 -11.84 -18.23
C ASN A 172 -4.45 -12.47 -17.54
N GLN A 173 -3.56 -13.09 -18.32
CA GLN A 173 -2.35 -13.72 -17.76
C GLN A 173 -1.38 -12.67 -17.20
N VAL A 174 -1.22 -11.52 -17.87
CA VAL A 174 -0.36 -10.43 -17.40
C VAL A 174 -0.79 -9.94 -16.03
N PHE A 175 -2.08 -9.69 -15.82
CA PHE A 175 -2.61 -9.25 -14.53
C PHE A 175 -2.44 -10.32 -13.44
N TRP A 176 -2.70 -11.61 -13.73
CA TRP A 176 -2.44 -12.68 -12.76
C TRP A 176 -0.96 -12.82 -12.40
N ILE A 177 -0.06 -12.74 -13.38
CA ILE A 177 1.39 -12.75 -13.14
C ILE A 177 1.79 -11.54 -12.27
N THR A 178 1.26 -10.35 -12.58
CA THR A 178 1.51 -9.13 -11.81
C THR A 178 1.01 -9.26 -10.37
N GLY A 179 -0.20 -9.77 -10.18
CA GLY A 179 -0.79 -10.03 -8.87
C GLY A 179 -0.02 -11.08 -8.07
N ALA A 180 0.57 -12.09 -8.72
CA ALA A 180 1.38 -13.11 -8.07
C ALA A 180 2.64 -12.56 -7.39
N PHE A 181 3.16 -11.39 -7.81
CA PHE A 181 4.26 -10.71 -7.11
C PHE A 181 3.87 -10.18 -5.72
N MET A 182 2.59 -10.22 -5.33
CA MET A 182 2.16 -9.98 -3.95
C MET A 182 2.51 -11.16 -3.01
N ILE A 183 2.66 -12.38 -3.55
CA ILE A 183 2.87 -13.61 -2.77
C ILE A 183 4.11 -13.55 -1.86
N PRO A 184 5.28 -13.06 -2.28
CA PRO A 184 6.42 -12.88 -1.39
C PRO A 184 6.12 -11.99 -0.18
N GLY A 185 5.35 -10.92 -0.39
CA GLY A 185 4.87 -10.05 0.69
C GLY A 185 3.92 -10.77 1.65
N MET A 186 3.05 -11.63 1.13
CA MET A 186 2.12 -12.46 1.91
C MET A 186 2.84 -13.50 2.74
N VAL A 187 3.80 -14.21 2.15
CA VAL A 187 4.63 -15.19 2.86
C VAL A 187 5.39 -14.50 3.99
N MET A 188 5.96 -13.32 3.73
CA MET A 188 6.64 -12.54 4.76
C MET A 188 5.67 -12.13 5.88
N ALA A 189 4.50 -11.56 5.56
CA ALA A 189 3.50 -11.17 6.55
C ALA A 189 3.01 -12.38 7.37
N TRP A 190 2.98 -13.57 6.78
CA TRP A 190 2.61 -14.81 7.47
C TRP A 190 3.71 -15.32 8.43
N LEU A 191 4.98 -15.17 8.06
CA LEU A 191 6.13 -15.60 8.87
C LEU A 191 6.49 -14.61 10.00
N VAL A 192 6.05 -13.37 9.90
CA VAL A 192 6.36 -12.34 10.88
C VAL A 192 5.36 -12.39 12.04
N SER A 193 5.89 -12.44 13.26
CA SER A 193 5.09 -12.33 14.47
C SER A 193 4.72 -10.88 14.72
N ASP A 194 3.48 -10.65 15.16
CA ASP A 194 3.07 -9.32 15.59
C ASP A 194 3.91 -8.86 16.78
N PRO A 195 4.40 -7.60 16.78
CA PRO A 195 5.07 -7.04 17.94
C PRO A 195 4.09 -6.99 19.12
N ALA A 196 4.59 -7.28 20.33
CA ALA A 196 3.79 -7.28 21.55
C ALA A 196 3.24 -5.87 21.81
N VAL A 197 1.94 -5.67 21.58
CA VAL A 197 1.30 -4.36 21.67
C VAL A 197 1.24 -3.88 23.13
N ARG A 198 1.83 -2.71 23.41
CA ARG A 198 1.51 -1.89 24.58
C ARG A 198 0.53 -0.80 24.13
N GLY A 199 -0.74 -0.89 24.55
CA GLY A 199 -1.70 0.24 24.47
C GLY A 199 -2.46 0.41 23.15
N ALA A 200 -3.29 -0.56 22.76
CA ALA A 200 -4.32 -0.29 21.76
C ALA A 200 -5.34 0.75 22.32
N PRO A 201 -5.68 1.81 21.56
CA PRO A 201 -6.66 2.80 22.03
C PRO A 201 -8.01 2.12 22.26
N LYS A 202 -8.59 2.33 23.45
CA LYS A 202 -9.81 1.63 23.89
C LYS A 202 -11.07 2.21 23.25
N THR A 203 -11.00 3.44 22.72
CA THR A 203 -12.16 4.14 22.12
C THR A 203 -11.79 4.91 20.85
N LEU A 204 -12.77 5.17 19.98
CA LEU A 204 -12.59 6.00 18.77
C LEU A 204 -12.16 7.44 19.10
N ARG A 205 -12.58 7.94 20.27
CA ARG A 205 -12.18 9.26 20.76
C ARG A 205 -10.67 9.33 21.02
N GLN A 206 -10.10 8.28 21.59
CA GLN A 206 -8.65 8.15 21.82
C GLN A 206 -7.87 8.01 20.50
N ALA A 207 -8.45 7.36 19.49
CA ALA A 207 -7.78 7.15 18.21
C ALA A 207 -7.88 8.36 17.25
N VAL A 208 -8.92 9.20 17.39
CA VAL A 208 -9.20 10.31 16.46
C VAL A 208 -8.97 11.68 17.10
N THR A 209 -9.40 11.92 18.35
CA THR A 209 -9.42 13.29 18.91
C THR A 209 -8.24 13.60 19.82
N GLU A 210 -7.76 12.62 20.58
CA GLU A 210 -6.63 12.82 21.50
C GLU A 210 -5.31 13.17 20.78
N PRO A 211 -4.95 12.55 19.63
CA PRO A 211 -3.73 12.91 18.92
C PRO A 211 -3.74 14.36 18.41
N PHE A 212 -4.90 14.86 17.97
CA PHE A 212 -5.06 16.25 17.53
C PHE A 212 -5.00 17.22 18.72
N GLN A 213 -5.62 16.88 19.85
CA GLN A 213 -5.56 17.68 21.07
C GLN A 213 -4.14 17.73 21.63
N GLU A 214 -3.43 16.60 21.60
CA GLU A 214 -2.04 16.51 22.03
C GLU A 214 -1.11 17.29 21.09
N PHE A 215 -1.31 17.21 19.77
CA PHE A 215 -0.55 17.99 18.79
C PHE A 215 -0.76 19.49 18.96
N MET A 216 -2.02 19.94 19.07
CA MET A 216 -2.34 21.34 19.34
C MET A 216 -1.85 21.82 20.71
N GLY A 217 -1.83 20.93 21.70
CA GLY A 217 -1.28 21.21 23.03
C GLY A 217 0.25 21.30 23.06
N ARG A 218 0.96 20.54 22.22
CA ARG A 218 2.43 20.49 22.18
C ARG A 218 3.07 21.55 21.27
N GLN A 219 2.51 21.79 20.08
CA GLN A 219 3.10 22.71 19.09
C GLN A 219 2.32 24.02 18.90
N GLY A 220 1.12 24.13 19.49
CA GLY A 220 0.25 25.29 19.33
C GLY A 220 -0.29 25.44 17.89
N TRP A 221 -1.20 26.40 17.72
CA TRP A 221 -1.81 26.70 16.42
C TRP A 221 -0.81 27.24 15.39
N GLN A 222 0.29 27.83 15.84
CA GLN A 222 1.37 28.32 14.96
C GLN A 222 2.16 27.17 14.32
N GLY A 223 2.45 26.11 15.08
CA GLY A 223 3.09 24.90 14.53
C GLY A 223 2.18 24.19 13.52
N ALA A 224 0.88 24.10 13.82
CA ALA A 224 -0.10 23.55 12.87
C ALA A 224 -0.19 24.38 11.57
N ALA A 225 -0.21 25.70 11.67
CA ALA A 225 -0.24 26.60 10.51
C ALA A 225 1.07 26.53 9.68
N MET A 226 2.23 26.42 10.34
CA MET A 226 3.50 26.23 9.64
C MET A 226 3.56 24.88 8.90
N VAL A 227 3.06 23.81 9.51
CA VAL A 227 2.98 22.49 8.86
C VAL A 227 2.03 22.54 7.67
N LEU A 228 0.86 23.17 7.82
CA LEU A 228 -0.10 23.34 6.72
C LEU A 228 0.40 24.26 5.61
N GLY A 229 1.22 25.27 5.93
CA GLY A 229 1.85 26.14 4.93
C GLY A 229 3.06 25.51 4.22
N PHE A 230 3.60 24.42 4.77
CA PHE A 230 4.72 23.67 4.20
C PHE A 230 4.27 22.53 3.27
N ILE A 231 3.10 21.95 3.53
CA ILE A 231 2.45 20.93 2.69
C ILE A 231 1.83 21.59 1.47
#